data_AF-A0A534YWP3-F1
#
_entry.id   AF-A0A534YWP3-F1
#
_cell.length_a   1.000
_cell.length_b   1.000
_cell.length_c   1.000
_cell.angle_alpha   90.00
_cell.angle_beta   90.00
_cell.angle_gamma   90.00
#
_symmetry.space_group_name_H-M   'P 1'
#
loop_
_entity.id
_entity.type
_entity.pdbx_description
1 polymer ?
#
loop_
_entity_poly.entity_id
_entity_poly.type
_entity_poly.pdbx_seq_one_letter_code
_entity_poly.pdbx_strand_id
1 'polypeptide(L)' 'WVARARRGTEVLVTDRGAPVARLVPVRGVDPLEALIEAGVIEPAPKGVRRRQPSTRVHLHGDGPSMADYVARQRR' A
#
# COMPACT_ATOMS: atom_id res chain seq x y z
N TRP A 1 -4.57 -9.24 -26.25
CA TRP A 1 -4.26 -8.95 -24.83
C TRP A 1 -4.69 -7.55 -24.41
N VAL A 2 -4.32 -6.49 -25.15
CA VAL A 2 -4.77 -5.11 -24.88
C VAL A 2 -6.29 -4.99 -24.76
N ALA A 3 -7.07 -5.65 -25.62
CA ALA A 3 -8.53 -5.63 -25.52
C ALA A 3 -9.07 -6.24 -24.20
N ARG A 4 -8.37 -7.22 -23.62
CA ARG A 4 -8.73 -7.78 -22.29
C ARG A 4 -8.38 -6.77 -21.19
N ALA A 5 -7.21 -6.17 -21.26
CA ALA A 5 -6.82 -5.09 -20.35
C ALA A 5 -7.79 -3.91 -20.41
N ARG A 6 -8.20 -3.48 -21.60
CA ARG A 6 -9.21 -2.42 -21.78
C ARG A 6 -10.56 -2.74 -21.13
N ARG A 7 -10.92 -4.02 -21.01
CA ARG A 7 -12.14 -4.48 -20.32
C ARG A 7 -11.96 -4.64 -18.80
N GLY A 8 -10.83 -4.20 -18.25
CA GLY A 8 -10.57 -4.25 -16.81
C GLY A 8 -9.78 -5.46 -16.32
N THR A 9 -9.34 -6.35 -17.22
CA THR A 9 -8.58 -7.55 -16.83
C THR A 9 -7.08 -7.26 -16.69
N GLU A 10 -6.49 -7.54 -15.53
CA GLU A 10 -5.03 -7.57 -15.39
C GLU A 10 -4.45 -8.76 -16.16
N VAL A 11 -3.41 -8.52 -16.96
CA VAL A 11 -2.72 -9.56 -17.76
C VAL A 11 -1.25 -9.59 -17.39
N LEU A 12 -0.78 -10.72 -16.86
CA LEU A 12 0.63 -10.99 -16.65
C LEU A 12 1.26 -11.54 -17.93
N VAL A 13 2.32 -10.90 -18.42
CA VAL A 13 3.08 -11.34 -19.59
C VAL A 13 4.29 -12.11 -19.10
N THR A 14 4.44 -13.34 -19.56
CA THR A 14 5.53 -14.24 -19.18
C THR A 14 6.40 -14.59 -20.39
N ASP A 15 7.70 -14.76 -20.17
CA ASP A 15 8.63 -15.42 -21.07
C ASP A 15 9.06 -16.75 -20.41
N ARG A 16 8.71 -17.88 -21.03
CA ARG A 16 9.00 -19.24 -20.53
C ARG A 16 8.64 -19.45 -19.04
N GLY A 17 7.51 -18.89 -18.61
CA GLY A 17 7.01 -19.00 -17.22
C GLY A 17 7.56 -17.95 -16.25
N ALA A 18 8.56 -17.15 -16.64
CA ALA A 18 9.04 -16.03 -15.86
C ALA A 18 8.24 -14.75 -16.20
N PRO A 19 7.66 -14.04 -15.21
CA PRO A 19 7.00 -12.76 -15.47
C PRO A 19 7.98 -11.70 -15.99
N VAL A 20 7.66 -11.09 -17.13
CA VAL A 20 8.50 -10.03 -17.75
C VAL A 20 7.79 -8.69 -17.83
N ALA A 21 6.46 -8.68 -17.87
CA ALA A 21 5.68 -7.45 -17.86
C ALA A 21 4.27 -7.70 -17.32
N ARG A 22 3.56 -6.60 -17.03
CA ARG A 22 2.16 -6.63 -16.65
C ARG A 22 1.40 -5.54 -17.39
N LEU A 23 0.26 -5.89 -17.97
CA LEU A 23 -0.70 -4.95 -18.54
C LEU A 23 -1.86 -4.79 -17.56
N VAL A 24 -2.02 -3.58 -17.02
CA VAL A 24 -3.14 -3.21 -16.16
C VAL A 24 -4.11 -2.28 -16.90
N PRO A 25 -5.41 -2.35 -16.62
CA PRO A 25 -6.34 -1.31 -17.08
C PRO A 25 -5.95 0.04 -16.48
N VAL A 26 -5.90 1.07 -17.33
CA VAL A 26 -5.93 2.46 -16.85
C VAL A 26 -7.38 2.78 -16.50
N ARG A 27 -7.64 3.14 -15.24
CA ARG A 27 -9.00 3.49 -14.76
C ARG A 27 -9.07 4.99 -14.51
N GLY A 28 -9.76 5.71 -15.41
CA GLY A 28 -10.01 7.14 -15.25
C GLY A 28 -8.75 7.97 -15.04
N VAL A 29 -8.94 9.19 -14.55
CA VAL A 29 -7.84 9.98 -13.96
C VAL A 29 -7.54 9.36 -12.61
N ASP A 30 -6.28 9.05 -12.32
CA ASP A 30 -5.87 8.66 -10.98
C ASP A 30 -6.25 9.80 -10.03
N PRO A 31 -7.10 9.56 -9.01
CA PRO A 31 -7.50 10.61 -8.08
C PRO A 31 -6.30 11.33 -7.44
N LEU A 32 -5.19 10.61 -7.23
CA LEU A 32 -3.95 11.20 -6.74
C LEU A 32 -3.34 12.16 -7.77
N GLU A 33 -3.25 11.75 -9.04
CA GLU A 33 -2.74 12.63 -10.10
C GLU A 33 -3.63 13.85 -10.30
N ALA A 34 -4.96 13.69 -10.28
CA ALA A 34 -5.90 14.80 -10.35
C ALA A 34 -5.68 15.83 -9.23
N LEU A 35 -5.45 15.35 -8.00
CA LEU A 35 -5.19 16.22 -6.85
C LEU A 35 -3.83 16.92 -6.93
N ILE A 36 -2.81 16.27 -7.52
CA ILE A 36 -1.50 16.88 -7.79
C ILE A 36 -1.64 17.96 -8.86
N GLU A 37 -2.33 17.68 -9.96
CA GLU A 37 -2.55 18.64 -11.05
C GLU A 37 -3.38 19.85 -10.58
N ALA A 38 -4.37 19.62 -9.71
CA ALA A 38 -5.15 20.68 -9.07
C ALA A 38 -4.37 21.49 -8.01
N GLY A 39 -3.14 21.11 -7.68
CA GLY A 39 -2.31 21.78 -6.67
C GLY A 39 -2.83 21.61 -5.23
N VAL A 40 -3.73 20.66 -4.98
CA VAL A 40 -4.28 20.38 -3.64
C VAL A 40 -3.28 19.60 -2.79
N ILE A 41 -2.46 18.77 -3.43
CA ILE A 41 -1.38 18.01 -2.81
C ILE A 41 -0.12 18.11 -3.66
N GLU A 42 1.04 17.88 -3.05
CA GLU A 42 2.32 17.83 -3.75
C GLU A 42 2.90 16.41 -3.71
N PRO A 43 3.61 15.97 -4.77
CA PRO A 43 4.33 14.71 -4.73
C PRO A 43 5.32 14.67 -3.56
N ALA A 44 5.41 13.52 -2.89
CA ALA A 44 6.40 13.33 -1.85
C ALA A 44 7.83 13.50 -2.42
N PRO A 45 8.76 14.15 -1.70
CA PRO A 45 10.12 14.31 -2.16
C PRO A 45 10.79 12.96 -2.43
N LYS A 46 11.39 12.80 -3.61
CA LYS A 46 12.12 11.57 -3.97
C LYS A 46 13.37 11.45 -3.10
N GLY A 47 13.66 10.24 -2.61
CA GLY A 47 14.89 9.95 -1.87
C GLY A 47 14.86 10.22 -0.36
N VAL A 48 13.75 10.72 0.19
CA VAL A 48 13.61 10.83 1.64
C VAL A 48 13.31 9.44 2.21
N ARG A 49 14.28 8.86 2.93
CA ARG A 49 14.00 7.68 3.77
C ARG A 49 12.88 8.06 4.74
N ARG A 50 11.77 7.32 4.71
CA ARG A 50 10.72 7.45 5.73
C ARG A 50 11.38 7.43 7.10
N ARG A 51 11.25 8.52 7.86
CA ARG A 51 11.69 8.55 9.26
C ARG A 51 10.84 7.54 10.00
N GLN A 52 11.43 6.40 10.32
CA GLN A 52 10.82 5.51 11.30
C GLN A 52 11.01 6.15 12.68
N PRO A 53 9.98 6.14 13.54
CA PRO A 53 10.17 6.50 14.93
C PRO A 53 11.31 5.66 15.52
N SER A 54 12.37 6.32 15.96
CA SER A 54 13.51 5.63 16.61
C SER A 54 13.17 5.19 18.03
N THR A 55 12.09 5.72 18.58
CA THR A 55 11.64 5.46 19.94
C THR A 55 10.40 4.58 19.91
N ARG A 56 10.43 3.52 20.73
CA ARG A 56 9.28 2.65 20.92
C ARG A 56 8.16 3.43 21.61
N VAL A 57 6.97 3.42 21.04
CA VAL A 57 5.79 4.00 21.67
C VAL A 57 5.30 3.03 22.74
N HIS A 58 5.31 3.47 23.99
CA HIS A 58 4.63 2.76 25.07
C HIS A 58 3.18 3.22 25.12
N LEU A 59 2.26 2.30 24.84
CA LEU A 59 0.83 2.56 25.01
C LEU A 59 0.55 2.58 26.51
N HIS A 60 0.04 3.70 26.99
CA HIS A 60 -0.42 3.86 28.37
C HIS A 60 -1.93 3.72 28.37
N GLY A 61 -2.47 2.91 29.27
CA GLY A 61 -3.89 2.76 29.49
C GLY A 61 -4.13 2.20 30.88
N ASP A 62 -5.31 2.48 31.44
CA ASP A 62 -5.64 2.10 32.83
C ASP A 62 -6.06 0.62 32.97
N GLY A 63 -6.00 -0.14 31.87
CA GLY A 63 -6.39 -1.54 31.79
C GLY A 63 -5.21 -2.51 31.85
N PRO A 64 -5.48 -3.81 32.14
CA PRO A 64 -4.46 -4.84 32.11
C PRO A 64 -3.81 -4.93 30.73
N SER A 65 -2.53 -5.30 30.68
CA SER A 65 -1.83 -5.41 29.40
C SER A 65 -2.44 -6.52 28.53
N MET A 66 -2.27 -6.41 27.22
CA MET A 66 -2.66 -7.50 26.29
C MET A 66 -1.94 -8.81 26.65
N ALA A 67 -0.72 -8.73 27.19
CA ALA A 67 0.01 -9.90 27.67
C ALA A 67 -0.71 -10.57 28.86
N ASP A 68 -1.22 -9.78 29.81
CA ASP A 68 -2.00 -10.28 30.95
C ASP A 68 -3.32 -10.91 30.49
N TYR A 69 -3.98 -10.31 29.49
CA TYR A 69 -5.19 -10.88 28.91
C TYR A 69 -4.95 -12.24 28.26
N VAL A 70 -3.91 -12.35 27.42
CA VAL A 70 -3.55 -13.62 26.77
C VAL A 70 -3.12 -14.67 27.79
N ALA A 71 -2.39 -14.28 28.83
CA ALA A 71 -2.01 -15.19 29.91
C ALA A 71 -3.24 -15.77 30.64
N ARG A 72 -4.28 -14.96 30.85
CA ARG A 72 -5.55 -15.41 31.43
C ARG A 72 -6.33 -16.35 30.51
N GLN A 73 -6.30 -16.13 29.19
CA GLN A 73 -7.01 -16.96 28.22
C GLN A 73 -6.38 -18.35 28.01
N ARG A 74 -5.09 -18.51 28.29
CA ARG A 74 -4.35 -19.78 28.13
C ARG A 74 -4.48 -20.75 29.30
N ARG A 75 -5.18 -20.37 30.37
CA ARG A 75 -5.53 -21.25 31.50
C ARG A 75 -6.91 -21.84 31.28
#